data_AF-A0AAF0IUI9-F1
#
_entry.id   AF-A0AAF0IUI9-F1
#
_cell.length_a   1.000
_cell.length_b   1.000
_cell.length_c   1.000
_cell.angle_alpha   90.00
_cell.angle_beta   90.00
_cell.angle_gamma   90.00
#
_symmetry.space_group_name_H-M   'P 1'
#
loop_
_entity.id
_entity.type
_entity.pdbx_description
1 polymer ?
#
loop_
_entity_poly.entity_id
_entity_poly.type
_entity_poly.pdbx_seq_one_letter_code
_entity_poly.pdbx_strand_id
1 'polypeptide(L)'
;MASAYAVGDVVLAKIRGFPAWPGIIVDDANVPAAVRAEKPTNKSGPLYTIRFFPAADYHWATPRDLSHLSTDDIDAFLASHKKSGDLQKAYKLARDPHSWNAEQNAAVRAHDEAIAAGATDDADEDEEEDEDEEEEDEAPKKRRRPAATGGRKKRKSDTPQDAPKDEPKDEPRDEPEEELDPQTRKVREWRHKLQRAFLGKDGVIREEDMETQDGTFKIIEAYEDMTPEQLKITKIGKVIKRIYQLPEIPKDDVYHFRERAGTLMAKWGAILGATAPNDA
;
A
#
# COMPACT_ATOMS: atom_id res chain seq x y z
N MET A 1 -25.58 6.36 26.72
CA MET A 1 -24.29 6.82 27.30
C MET A 1 -23.24 6.43 26.29
N ALA A 2 -22.36 7.35 25.87
CA ALA A 2 -21.28 6.99 24.96
C ALA A 2 -20.37 5.98 25.69
N SER A 3 -20.22 4.78 25.14
CA SER A 3 -19.28 3.80 25.68
C SER A 3 -17.89 4.42 25.61
N ALA A 4 -17.28 4.64 26.76
CA ALA A 4 -15.90 5.07 26.81
C ALA A 4 -15.03 3.86 26.49
N TYR A 5 -14.12 4.01 25.53
CA TYR A 5 -13.13 2.99 25.19
C TYR A 5 -11.89 3.15 26.08
N ALA A 6 -11.29 2.04 26.48
CA ALA A 6 -10.04 1.99 27.25
C ALA A 6 -8.87 1.51 26.39
N VAL A 7 -7.64 1.85 26.79
CA VAL A 7 -6.44 1.29 26.17
C VAL A 7 -6.46 -0.23 26.30
N GLY A 8 -6.23 -0.91 25.19
CA GLY A 8 -6.31 -2.37 25.09
C GLY A 8 -7.66 -2.89 24.58
N ASP A 9 -8.70 -2.06 24.52
CA ASP A 9 -9.99 -2.49 23.98
C ASP A 9 -9.87 -2.78 22.48
N VAL A 10 -10.39 -3.94 22.08
CA VAL A 10 -10.55 -4.29 20.67
C VAL A 10 -11.81 -3.66 20.13
N VAL A 11 -11.68 -2.94 19.03
CA VAL A 11 -12.75 -2.16 18.41
C VAL A 11 -12.84 -2.43 16.93
N LEU A 12 -14.03 -2.18 16.39
CA LEU A 12 -14.26 -2.04 14.96
C LEU A 12 -14.41 -0.56 14.65
N ALA A 13 -13.53 -0.03 13.80
CA ALA A 13 -13.58 1.37 13.39
C ALA A 13 -14.15 1.51 11.98
N LYS A 14 -15.01 2.51 11.78
CA LYS A 14 -15.61 2.81 10.48
C LYS A 14 -15.00 4.07 9.89
N ILE A 15 -14.12 3.88 8.90
CA ILE A 15 -13.53 4.98 8.12
C ILE A 15 -14.36 5.20 6.84
N ARG A 16 -14.40 6.44 6.36
CA ARG A 16 -15.04 6.80 5.10
C ARG A 16 -14.29 6.13 3.94
N GLY A 17 -15.01 5.49 3.02
CA GLY A 17 -14.41 4.79 1.87
C GLY A 17 -13.99 3.34 2.13
N PHE A 18 -13.74 2.97 3.39
CA PHE A 18 -13.28 1.63 3.77
C PHE A 18 -14.37 0.82 4.48
N PRO A 19 -14.32 -0.53 4.43
CA PRO A 19 -15.14 -1.36 5.31
C PRO A 19 -14.79 -1.12 6.77
N ALA A 20 -15.68 -1.50 7.68
CA ALA A 20 -15.38 -1.40 9.11
C ALA A 20 -14.23 -2.39 9.44
N TRP A 21 -13.17 -1.90 10.07
CA TRP A 21 -11.90 -2.63 10.21
C TRP A 21 -11.52 -2.83 11.68
N PRO A 22 -11.00 -4.02 12.07
CA PRO A 22 -10.66 -4.27 13.46
C PRO A 22 -9.34 -3.62 13.85
N GLY A 23 -9.30 -3.05 15.04
CA GLY A 23 -8.11 -2.45 15.64
C GLY A 23 -8.15 -2.50 17.16
N ILE A 24 -7.10 -2.02 17.79
CA ILE A 24 -6.96 -1.92 19.24
C ILE A 24 -6.72 -0.48 19.65
N ILE A 25 -7.35 -0.06 20.74
CA ILE A 25 -7.10 1.27 21.31
C ILE A 25 -5.71 1.26 21.96
N VAL A 26 -4.86 2.19 21.54
CA VAL A 26 -3.49 2.32 22.03
C VAL A 26 -3.31 3.59 22.84
N ASP A 27 -2.41 3.53 23.82
CA ASP A 27 -1.94 4.72 24.52
C ASP A 27 -1.03 5.54 23.58
N ASP A 28 -1.17 6.87 23.59
CA ASP A 28 -0.38 7.76 22.75
C ASP A 28 1.14 7.55 22.97
N ALA A 29 1.59 7.15 24.17
CA ALA A 29 3.00 6.85 24.43
C ALA A 29 3.57 5.71 23.57
N ASN A 30 2.70 4.82 23.06
CA ASN A 30 3.08 3.69 22.20
C ASN A 30 2.84 3.96 20.71
N VAL A 31 2.66 5.22 20.33
CA VAL A 31 2.50 5.66 18.93
C VAL A 31 3.79 6.39 18.52
N PRO A 32 4.36 6.15 17.34
CA PRO A 32 5.57 6.85 16.89
C PRO A 32 5.47 8.37 17.00
N ALA A 33 6.59 9.04 17.30
CA ALA A 33 6.60 10.49 17.51
C ALA A 33 6.08 11.29 16.30
N ALA A 34 6.42 10.87 15.08
CA ALA A 34 5.95 11.49 13.84
C ALA A 34 4.41 11.41 13.73
N VAL A 35 3.86 10.20 13.87
CA VAL A 35 2.40 9.97 13.82
C VAL A 35 1.68 10.75 14.93
N ARG A 36 2.21 10.79 16.16
CA ARG A 36 1.64 11.59 17.24
C ARG A 36 1.54 13.08 16.90
N ALA A 37 2.51 13.62 16.16
CA ALA A 37 2.55 15.04 15.80
C ALA A 37 1.41 15.41 14.82
N GLU A 38 0.91 14.45 14.05
CA GLU A 38 -0.21 14.64 13.11
C GLU A 38 -1.60 14.56 13.77
N LYS A 39 -1.67 14.12 15.04
CA LYS A 39 -2.93 13.97 15.77
C LYS A 39 -3.72 15.28 15.80
N PRO A 40 -4.98 15.32 15.29
CA PRO A 40 -5.77 16.53 15.25
C PRO A 40 -6.05 17.11 16.66
N THR A 41 -5.60 18.34 16.90
CA THR A 41 -5.80 19.06 18.18
C THR A 41 -7.03 19.97 18.20
N ASN A 42 -7.61 20.26 17.03
CA ASN A 42 -8.74 21.18 16.87
C ASN A 42 -10.12 20.50 17.04
N LYS A 43 -10.18 19.18 17.24
CA LYS A 43 -11.44 18.44 17.40
C LYS A 43 -11.93 18.54 18.85
N SER A 44 -13.15 19.06 19.02
CA SER A 44 -13.82 19.11 20.32
C SER A 44 -14.44 17.75 20.65
N GLY A 45 -13.79 16.96 21.51
CA GLY A 45 -14.32 15.70 22.05
C GLY A 45 -13.24 14.66 22.32
N PRO A 46 -13.59 13.51 22.92
CA PRO A 46 -12.66 12.40 23.08
C PRO A 46 -12.27 11.84 21.71
N LEU A 47 -10.97 11.80 21.46
CA LEU A 47 -10.37 11.27 20.25
C LEU A 47 -9.49 10.08 20.63
N TYR A 48 -9.86 8.90 20.14
CA TYR A 48 -9.17 7.66 20.45
C TYR A 48 -8.15 7.34 19.36
N THR A 49 -6.96 6.91 19.77
CA THR A 49 -5.94 6.41 18.85
C THR A 49 -6.13 4.90 18.68
N ILE A 50 -6.40 4.48 17.46
CA ILE A 50 -6.56 3.09 17.07
C ILE A 50 -5.29 2.66 16.34
N ARG A 51 -4.81 1.45 16.62
CA ARG A 51 -3.86 0.73 15.78
C ARG A 51 -4.60 -0.41 15.08
N PHE A 52 -4.59 -0.46 13.76
CA PHE A 52 -5.29 -1.48 12.99
C PHE A 52 -4.46 -2.76 12.83
N PHE A 53 -5.16 -3.89 12.70
CA PHE A 53 -4.54 -5.17 12.36
C PHE A 53 -4.63 -5.42 10.86
N PRO A 54 -3.68 -6.12 10.21
CA PRO A 54 -2.37 -6.52 10.72
C PRO A 54 -1.27 -5.45 10.54
N ALA A 55 -1.54 -4.38 9.77
CA ALA A 55 -0.52 -3.46 9.28
C ALA A 55 0.07 -2.53 10.35
N ALA A 56 -0.55 -2.43 11.53
CA ALA A 56 -0.14 -1.54 12.60
C ALA A 56 -0.19 -0.03 12.26
N ASP A 57 -0.98 0.33 11.25
CA ASP A 57 -1.34 1.70 10.90
C ASP A 57 -2.25 2.34 11.95
N TYR A 58 -2.21 3.67 12.03
CA TYR A 58 -2.89 4.43 13.08
C TYR A 58 -4.03 5.28 12.54
N HIS A 59 -5.09 5.39 13.34
CA HIS A 59 -6.19 6.30 13.03
C HIS A 59 -6.79 6.93 14.28
N TRP A 60 -7.26 8.17 14.13
CA TRP A 60 -7.92 8.90 15.21
C TRP A 60 -9.43 8.98 15.00
N ALA A 61 -10.17 8.20 15.78
CA ALA A 61 -11.61 8.11 15.68
C ALA A 61 -12.33 8.74 16.86
N THR A 62 -13.52 9.26 16.57
CA THR A 62 -14.47 9.64 17.62
C THR A 62 -15.25 8.41 18.07
N PRO A 63 -15.87 8.41 19.26
CA PRO A 63 -16.70 7.28 19.69
C PRO A 63 -17.93 7.01 18.80
N ARG A 64 -18.26 7.87 17.84
CA ARG A 64 -19.33 7.61 16.86
C ARG A 64 -18.90 6.66 15.75
N ASP A 65 -17.60 6.63 15.48
CA ASP A 65 -16.99 5.85 14.40
C ASP A 65 -16.44 4.52 14.91
N LEU A 66 -16.70 4.21 16.19
CA LEU A 66 -16.19 3.04 16.90
C LEU A 66 -17.32 2.14 17.37
N SER A 67 -17.01 0.85 17.49
CA SER A 67 -17.85 -0.16 18.12
C SER A 67 -16.95 -1.16 18.84
N HIS A 68 -17.34 -1.64 20.02
CA HIS A 68 -16.59 -2.72 20.65
C HIS A 68 -16.68 -3.97 19.77
N LEU A 69 -15.56 -4.67 19.64
CA LEU A 69 -15.49 -5.92 18.91
C LEU A 69 -15.24 -7.04 19.92
N SER A 70 -16.30 -7.79 20.24
CA SER A 70 -16.20 -8.90 21.19
C SER A 70 -15.58 -10.14 20.53
N THR A 71 -15.08 -11.06 21.36
CA THR A 71 -14.59 -12.37 20.88
C THR A 71 -15.67 -13.16 20.14
N ASP A 72 -16.93 -13.04 20.56
CA ASP A 72 -18.06 -13.72 19.91
C ASP A 72 -18.34 -13.14 18.52
N ASP A 73 -18.26 -11.81 18.36
CA ASP A 73 -18.39 -11.14 17.07
C ASP A 73 -17.25 -11.54 16.12
N ILE A 74 -16.03 -11.67 16.64
CA ILE A 74 -14.86 -12.13 15.89
C ILE A 74 -15.07 -13.55 15.40
N ASP A 75 -15.48 -14.47 16.29
CA ASP A 75 -15.70 -15.87 15.95
C ASP A 75 -16.85 -16.03 14.94
N ALA A 76 -17.92 -15.23 15.07
CA ALA A 76 -19.02 -15.19 14.10
C ALA A 76 -18.56 -14.68 12.72
N PHE A 77 -17.70 -13.66 12.68
CA PHE A 77 -17.13 -13.16 11.43
C PHE A 77 -16.24 -14.21 10.76
N LEU A 78 -15.33 -14.83 11.53
CA LEU A 78 -14.42 -15.86 11.02
C LEU A 78 -15.16 -17.13 10.53
N ALA A 79 -16.28 -17.48 11.15
CA ALA A 79 -17.12 -18.61 10.71
C ALA A 79 -17.88 -18.31 9.40
N SER A 80 -18.31 -17.07 9.19
CA SER A 80 -19.10 -16.66 8.01
C SER A 80 -18.24 -16.29 6.81
N HIS A 81 -17.04 -15.75 7.03
CA HIS A 81 -16.14 -15.27 5.99
C HIS A 81 -15.00 -16.26 5.73
N LYS A 82 -15.24 -17.20 4.82
CA LYS A 82 -14.32 -18.30 4.49
C LYS A 82 -13.16 -17.92 3.56
N LYS A 83 -13.19 -16.74 2.94
CA LYS A 83 -12.12 -16.28 2.04
C LYS A 83 -10.95 -15.72 2.85
N SER A 84 -9.75 -16.14 2.49
CA SER A 84 -8.50 -15.61 3.05
C SER A 84 -8.16 -14.27 2.40
N GLY A 85 -8.11 -13.23 3.22
CA GLY A 85 -7.66 -11.89 2.84
C GLY A 85 -7.30 -11.13 4.10
N ASP A 86 -6.83 -9.89 3.96
CA ASP A 86 -6.29 -9.16 5.11
C ASP A 86 -7.34 -8.85 6.17
N LEU A 87 -8.60 -8.66 5.78
CA LEU A 87 -9.67 -8.51 6.77
C LEU A 87 -9.77 -9.77 7.64
N GLN A 88 -9.66 -10.96 7.07
CA GLN A 88 -9.68 -12.20 7.84
C GLN A 88 -8.44 -12.33 8.74
N LYS A 89 -7.25 -11.93 8.25
CA LYS A 89 -6.02 -11.88 9.06
C LYS A 89 -6.17 -10.92 10.24
N ALA A 90 -6.73 -9.75 9.99
CA ALA A 90 -6.99 -8.72 10.97
C ALA A 90 -7.91 -9.23 12.09
N TYR A 91 -9.00 -9.91 11.75
CA TYR A 91 -9.89 -10.56 12.73
C TYR A 91 -9.22 -11.70 13.49
N LYS A 92 -8.32 -12.47 12.87
CA LYS A 92 -7.54 -13.51 13.57
C LYS A 92 -6.61 -12.91 14.63
N LEU A 93 -5.91 -11.81 14.30
CA LEU A 93 -5.07 -11.09 15.26
C LEU A 93 -5.90 -10.42 16.36
N ALA A 94 -7.04 -9.83 16.00
CA ALA A 94 -7.95 -9.21 16.96
C ALA A 94 -8.49 -10.19 18.01
N ARG A 95 -8.48 -11.51 17.73
CA ARG A 95 -8.93 -12.55 18.67
C ARG A 95 -8.03 -12.65 19.90
N ASP A 96 -6.72 -12.49 19.73
CA ASP A 96 -5.74 -12.41 20.82
C ASP A 96 -4.67 -11.37 20.49
N PRO A 97 -4.96 -10.08 20.77
CA PRO A 97 -4.13 -8.99 20.28
C PRO A 97 -2.96 -8.64 21.20
N HIS A 98 -2.88 -9.20 22.41
CA HIS A 98 -2.01 -8.67 23.47
C HIS A 98 -0.52 -8.88 23.18
N SER A 99 -0.13 -10.07 22.72
CA SER A 99 1.25 -10.39 22.37
C SER A 99 1.72 -9.52 21.20
N TRP A 100 0.96 -9.53 20.11
CA TRP A 100 1.23 -8.70 18.93
C TRP A 100 1.31 -7.21 19.29
N ASN A 101 0.36 -6.70 20.07
CA ASN A 101 0.35 -5.28 20.45
C ASN A 101 1.55 -4.91 21.32
N ALA A 102 2.01 -5.82 22.19
CA ALA A 102 3.21 -5.61 23.00
C ALA A 102 4.49 -5.58 22.14
N GLU A 103 4.59 -6.45 21.13
CA GLU A 103 5.69 -6.44 20.15
C GLU A 103 5.71 -5.13 19.36
N GLN A 104 4.55 -4.70 18.85
CA GLN A 104 4.42 -3.40 18.16
C GLN A 104 4.80 -2.23 19.08
N ASN A 105 4.42 -2.26 20.36
CA ASN A 105 4.83 -1.23 21.34
C ASN A 105 6.35 -1.25 21.61
N ALA A 106 7.00 -2.41 21.52
CA ALA A 106 8.46 -2.49 21.64
C ALA A 106 9.14 -1.92 20.38
N ALA A 107 8.62 -2.25 19.19
CA ALA A 107 9.11 -1.72 17.92
C ALA A 107 9.02 -0.18 17.87
N VAL A 108 7.89 0.40 18.25
CA VAL A 108 7.71 1.87 18.30
C VAL A 108 8.73 2.52 19.23
N ARG A 109 8.95 1.97 20.43
CA ARG A 109 9.92 2.53 21.38
C ARG A 109 11.35 2.44 20.85
N ALA A 110 11.71 1.32 20.24
CA ALA A 110 13.04 1.13 19.65
C ALA A 110 13.26 2.11 18.48
N HIS A 111 12.24 2.31 17.63
CA HIS A 111 12.28 3.28 16.54
C HIS A 111 12.45 4.72 17.06
N ASP A 112 11.59 5.16 17.98
CA ASP A 112 11.68 6.50 18.57
C ASP A 112 13.05 6.74 19.26
N GLU A 113 13.61 5.72 19.93
CA GLU A 113 14.96 5.79 20.53
C GLU A 113 16.07 5.90 19.48
N ALA A 114 16.00 5.13 18.40
CA ALA A 114 16.96 5.19 17.30
C ALA A 114 16.96 6.58 16.62
N ILE A 115 15.77 7.11 16.33
CA ILE A 115 15.61 8.47 15.77
C ILE A 115 16.15 9.53 16.76
N ALA A 116 15.82 9.41 18.05
CA ALA A 116 16.33 10.34 19.08
C ALA A 116 17.85 10.28 19.26
N ALA A 117 18.46 9.10 19.07
CA ALA A 117 19.91 8.92 19.08
C ALA A 117 20.62 9.47 17.83
N GLY A 118 19.87 10.07 16.89
CA GLY A 118 20.41 10.62 15.65
C GLY A 118 20.76 9.57 14.61
N ALA A 119 20.31 8.32 14.78
CA ALA A 119 20.28 7.35 13.69
C ALA A 119 19.10 7.73 12.79
N THR A 120 19.34 8.63 11.84
CA THR A 120 18.41 8.90 10.75
C THR A 120 18.44 7.68 9.83
N ASP A 121 17.66 6.66 10.18
CA ASP A 121 17.29 5.63 9.22
C ASP A 121 16.30 6.29 8.27
N ASP A 122 16.82 6.62 7.10
CA ASP A 122 16.18 7.32 6.01
C ASP A 122 15.25 6.34 5.26
N ALA A 123 14.31 5.76 6.00
CA ALA A 123 13.60 4.53 5.64
C ALA A 123 12.10 4.53 5.99
N ASP A 124 11.47 5.68 6.26
CA ASP A 124 10.04 5.70 6.56
C ASP A 124 9.34 6.98 6.07
N GLU A 125 9.38 7.20 4.76
CA GLU A 125 8.65 8.29 4.13
C GLU A 125 8.09 7.89 2.75
N ASP A 126 7.39 6.75 2.65
CA ASP A 126 6.65 6.40 1.42
C ASP A 126 5.54 5.34 1.62
N GLU A 127 4.62 5.59 2.55
CA GLU A 127 3.22 5.18 2.37
C GLU A 127 2.44 6.36 1.76
N GLU A 128 1.50 6.03 0.87
CA GLU A 128 0.55 6.92 0.17
C GLU A 128 1.07 7.60 -1.12
N GLU A 129 0.88 6.94 -2.27
CA GLU A 129 0.43 7.58 -3.53
C GLU A 129 -0.05 6.50 -4.52
N ASP A 130 -1.31 6.08 -4.38
CA ASP A 130 -2.13 5.62 -5.50
C ASP A 130 -3.36 6.55 -5.54
N GLU A 131 -3.14 7.80 -6.00
CA GLU A 131 -4.22 8.67 -6.47
C GLU A 131 -4.39 8.49 -7.99
N ASP A 132 -5.67 8.44 -8.36
CA ASP A 132 -6.25 8.26 -9.67
C ASP A 132 -5.63 9.11 -10.80
N GLU A 133 -5.32 8.48 -11.95
CA GLU A 133 -5.30 9.17 -13.24
C GLU A 133 -6.51 8.71 -14.08
N GLU A 134 -7.53 9.57 -14.09
CA GLU A 134 -8.58 9.62 -15.10
C GLU A 134 -7.93 9.96 -16.47
N GLU A 135 -7.96 9.04 -17.44
CA GLU A 135 -7.72 9.40 -18.84
C GLU A 135 -9.04 9.87 -19.48
N GLU A 136 -9.07 11.18 -19.67
CA GLU A 136 -9.95 11.95 -20.55
C GLU A 136 -9.77 11.48 -22.00
N ASP A 137 -10.82 10.97 -22.64
CA ASP A 137 -10.78 10.71 -24.09
C ASP A 137 -11.96 11.35 -24.84
N GLU A 138 -11.61 11.87 -26.01
CA GLU A 138 -12.27 12.91 -26.78
C GLU A 138 -13.70 12.59 -27.23
N ALA A 139 -14.55 13.61 -27.17
CA ALA A 139 -15.76 13.66 -27.97
C ALA A 139 -15.45 13.84 -29.47
N PRO A 140 -16.32 13.31 -30.35
CA PRO A 140 -16.68 14.08 -31.54
C PRO A 140 -18.19 14.36 -31.62
N LYS A 141 -18.48 15.67 -31.69
CA LYS A 141 -19.76 16.26 -32.08
C LYS A 141 -20.28 15.67 -33.39
N LYS A 142 -21.61 15.41 -33.48
CA LYS A 142 -22.52 16.14 -34.40
C LYS A 142 -23.98 15.62 -34.36
N ARG A 143 -24.87 16.56 -34.02
CA ARG A 143 -26.06 16.97 -34.80
C ARG A 143 -27.28 16.02 -34.86
N ARG A 144 -28.32 16.37 -34.09
CA ARG A 144 -29.65 16.93 -34.51
C ARG A 144 -30.82 16.39 -33.68
N ARG A 145 -31.54 17.32 -33.02
CA ARG A 145 -32.98 17.19 -32.69
C ARG A 145 -33.81 17.42 -33.98
N PRO A 146 -35.06 16.94 -34.09
CA PRO A 146 -36.25 17.56 -33.45
C PRO A 146 -37.18 16.52 -32.76
N ALA A 147 -37.78 16.78 -31.59
CA ALA A 147 -39.02 17.52 -31.29
C ALA A 147 -40.35 16.74 -31.50
N ALA A 148 -41.32 17.00 -30.60
CA ALA A 148 -42.73 16.53 -30.49
C ALA A 148 -42.93 15.12 -29.89
N THR A 149 -43.86 14.78 -28.98
CA THR A 149 -45.09 15.35 -28.38
C THR A 149 -45.48 14.39 -27.22
N GLY A 150 -45.81 14.83 -26.00
CA GLY A 150 -47.19 14.98 -25.49
C GLY A 150 -47.71 13.80 -24.63
N GLY A 151 -48.21 14.07 -23.39
CA GLY A 151 -49.37 13.36 -22.81
C GLY A 151 -49.22 12.33 -21.66
N ARG A 152 -49.22 12.82 -20.40
CA ARG A 152 -50.10 12.45 -19.24
C ARG A 152 -50.40 10.97 -18.83
N LYS A 153 -50.10 10.69 -17.53
CA LYS A 153 -50.81 9.90 -16.47
C LYS A 153 -50.48 8.39 -16.17
N LYS A 154 -50.10 8.19 -14.89
CA LYS A 154 -50.49 7.18 -13.87
C LYS A 154 -49.73 5.82 -13.73
N ARG A 155 -49.06 5.73 -12.57
CA ARG A 155 -49.14 4.71 -11.46
C ARG A 155 -48.39 3.36 -11.55
N LYS A 156 -47.61 3.13 -10.47
CA LYS A 156 -47.22 1.86 -9.77
C LYS A 156 -46.34 0.91 -10.62
N SER A 157 -45.31 0.23 -10.12
CA SER A 157 -44.90 -0.23 -8.78
C SER A 157 -43.48 -0.79 -8.86
N ASP A 158 -42.84 -0.91 -7.68
CA ASP A 158 -41.83 -1.90 -7.28
C ASP A 158 -40.51 -2.10 -8.05
N THR A 159 -39.46 -1.71 -7.32
CA THR A 159 -38.23 -2.46 -7.00
C THR A 159 -37.21 -2.73 -8.13
N PRO A 160 -35.95 -2.25 -7.95
CA PRO A 160 -34.87 -2.39 -8.93
C PRO A 160 -34.09 -3.70 -8.72
N GLN A 161 -33.78 -4.38 -9.82
CA GLN A 161 -32.74 -5.40 -9.84
C GLN A 161 -31.98 -5.22 -11.15
N ASP A 162 -30.90 -4.44 -11.09
CA ASP A 162 -29.85 -4.47 -12.09
C ASP A 162 -28.53 -4.59 -11.33
N ALA A 163 -27.92 -5.75 -11.50
CA ALA A 163 -26.56 -6.02 -11.09
C ALA A 163 -25.72 -6.02 -12.37
N PRO A 164 -24.60 -5.30 -12.38
CA PRO A 164 -23.42 -5.77 -13.08
C PRO A 164 -22.39 -6.27 -12.06
N LYS A 165 -21.86 -7.44 -12.40
CA LYS A 165 -20.59 -7.97 -11.93
C LYS A 165 -19.50 -6.92 -12.13
N ASP A 166 -18.68 -6.72 -11.11
CA ASP A 166 -17.29 -6.32 -11.31
C ASP A 166 -16.41 -7.15 -10.37
N GLU A 167 -15.58 -7.97 -10.99
CA GLU A 167 -14.41 -8.60 -10.37
C GLU A 167 -13.30 -7.54 -10.27
N PRO A 168 -12.64 -7.38 -9.13
CA PRO A 168 -11.31 -6.79 -9.12
C PRO A 168 -10.25 -7.86 -8.92
N LYS A 169 -9.24 -7.73 -9.78
CA LYS A 169 -8.04 -8.54 -9.92
C LYS A 169 -7.17 -8.48 -8.66
N ASP A 170 -6.55 -9.62 -8.36
CA ASP A 170 -5.47 -9.80 -7.39
C ASP A 170 -4.31 -8.82 -7.64
N GLU A 171 -3.95 -8.05 -6.61
CA GLU A 171 -2.61 -7.51 -6.45
C GLU A 171 -1.92 -8.20 -5.25
N PRO A 172 -0.64 -8.59 -5.38
CA PRO A 172 0.09 -9.25 -4.30
C PRO A 172 0.43 -8.23 -3.22
N ARG A 173 -0.10 -8.52 -2.03
CA ARG A 173 -0.04 -7.79 -0.76
C ARG A 173 1.17 -8.29 0.02
N ASP A 174 1.90 -7.37 0.66
CA ASP A 174 3.17 -7.64 1.36
C ASP A 174 3.15 -8.90 2.23
N GLU A 175 4.00 -9.86 1.86
CA GLU A 175 4.34 -11.01 2.69
C GLU A 175 5.41 -10.60 3.71
N PRO A 176 5.33 -11.08 4.97
CA PRO A 176 6.25 -10.69 6.02
C PRO A 176 7.69 -11.06 5.64
N GLU A 177 8.59 -10.10 5.85
CA GLU A 177 10.01 -10.05 5.44
C GLU A 177 10.88 -11.23 5.94
N GLU A 178 10.35 -12.05 6.85
CA GLU A 178 11.01 -13.22 7.44
C GLU A 178 10.91 -14.51 6.60
N GLU A 179 9.98 -14.64 5.66
CA GLU A 179 9.85 -15.85 4.82
C GLU A 179 10.47 -15.71 3.42
N LEU A 180 10.93 -14.52 3.04
CA LEU A 180 11.51 -14.29 1.72
C LEU A 180 12.94 -14.85 1.64
N ASP A 181 13.24 -15.54 0.53
CA ASP A 181 14.57 -16.08 0.29
C ASP A 181 15.63 -14.95 0.30
N PRO A 182 16.87 -15.24 0.75
CA PRO A 182 17.93 -14.23 0.84
C PRO A 182 18.27 -13.53 -0.48
N GLN A 183 17.88 -14.08 -1.62
CA GLN A 183 18.11 -13.48 -2.93
C GLN A 183 17.01 -12.46 -3.27
N THR A 184 15.74 -12.77 -3.00
CA THR A 184 14.61 -11.85 -3.14
C THR A 184 14.81 -10.60 -2.29
N ARG A 185 15.34 -10.75 -1.07
CA ARG A 185 15.71 -9.61 -0.21
C ARG A 185 16.72 -8.68 -0.86
N LYS A 186 17.80 -9.22 -1.45
CA LYS A 186 18.80 -8.40 -2.18
C LYS A 186 18.19 -7.67 -3.36
N VAL A 187 17.34 -8.34 -4.13
CA VAL A 187 16.65 -7.73 -5.27
C VAL A 187 15.71 -6.59 -4.80
N ARG A 188 15.04 -6.76 -3.66
CA ARG A 188 14.22 -5.71 -3.03
C ARG A 188 15.06 -4.53 -2.57
N GLU A 189 16.21 -4.76 -1.94
CA GLU A 189 17.15 -3.70 -1.55
C GLU A 189 17.65 -2.90 -2.75
N TRP A 190 18.01 -3.58 -3.86
CA TRP A 190 18.41 -2.91 -5.09
C TRP A 190 17.29 -2.08 -5.69
N ARG A 191 16.06 -2.61 -5.70
CA ARG A 191 14.89 -1.84 -6.12
C ARG A 191 14.74 -0.55 -5.32
N HIS A 192 14.82 -0.62 -3.99
CA HIS A 192 14.63 0.55 -3.13
C HIS A 192 15.72 1.60 -3.37
N LYS A 193 16.98 1.17 -3.48
CA LYS A 193 18.10 2.07 -3.82
C LYS A 193 17.88 2.80 -5.14
N LEU A 194 17.49 2.06 -6.18
CA LEU A 194 17.24 2.65 -7.50
C LEU A 194 16.01 3.56 -7.52
N GLN A 195 14.91 3.15 -6.85
CA GLN A 195 13.71 3.97 -6.75
C GLN A 195 14.01 5.28 -6.05
N ARG A 196 14.72 5.25 -4.92
CA ARG A 196 15.06 6.46 -4.17
C ARG A 196 15.99 7.39 -4.93
N ALA A 197 16.99 6.85 -5.64
CA ALA A 197 17.97 7.68 -6.34
C ALA A 197 17.46 8.32 -7.63
N PHE A 198 16.56 7.64 -8.36
CA PHE A 198 16.09 8.09 -9.67
C PHE A 198 14.63 8.55 -9.70
N LEU A 199 13.81 8.09 -8.76
CA LEU A 199 12.35 8.26 -8.75
C LEU A 199 11.84 8.74 -7.37
N GLY A 200 12.67 9.47 -6.63
CA GLY A 200 12.28 10.07 -5.35
C GLY A 200 11.15 11.09 -5.51
N LYS A 201 10.38 11.32 -4.44
CA LYS A 201 9.24 12.25 -4.41
C LYS A 201 9.56 13.68 -4.87
N ASP A 202 10.79 14.14 -4.64
CA ASP A 202 11.24 15.47 -5.06
C ASP A 202 11.50 15.58 -6.58
N GLY A 203 11.55 14.45 -7.29
CA GLY A 203 11.93 14.39 -8.71
C GLY A 203 13.38 14.81 -8.97
N VAL A 204 14.19 14.98 -7.92
CA VAL A 204 15.56 15.48 -8.04
C VAL A 204 16.53 14.30 -8.05
N ILE A 205 17.10 14.05 -9.23
CA ILE A 205 18.17 13.06 -9.39
C ILE A 205 19.49 13.73 -9.03
N ARG A 206 20.11 13.31 -7.93
CA ARG A 206 21.35 13.91 -7.40
C ARG A 206 22.57 13.38 -8.14
N GLU A 207 23.35 14.27 -8.74
CA GLU A 207 24.53 13.91 -9.53
C GLU A 207 25.64 13.21 -8.71
N GLU A 208 25.69 13.49 -7.41
CA GLU A 208 26.60 12.87 -6.42
C GLU A 208 26.32 11.38 -6.20
N ASP A 209 25.08 10.94 -6.38
CA ASP A 209 24.68 9.54 -6.17
C ASP A 209 24.97 8.67 -7.39
N MET A 210 25.32 9.25 -8.56
CA MET A 210 25.44 8.51 -9.82
C MET A 210 26.52 7.43 -9.78
N GLU A 211 27.67 7.67 -9.14
CA GLU A 211 28.70 6.65 -8.99
C GLU A 211 28.23 5.47 -8.12
N THR A 212 27.48 5.76 -7.05
CA THR A 212 26.87 4.74 -6.19
C THR A 212 25.82 3.92 -6.95
N GLN A 213 25.01 4.58 -7.78
CA GLN A 213 24.01 3.90 -8.60
C GLN A 213 24.63 3.08 -9.73
N ASP A 214 25.75 3.52 -10.31
CA ASP A 214 26.52 2.72 -11.27
C ASP A 214 26.98 1.39 -10.65
N GLY A 215 27.50 1.44 -9.41
CA GLY A 215 27.85 0.25 -8.64
C GLY A 215 26.65 -0.67 -8.44
N THR A 216 25.47 -0.12 -8.13
CA THR A 216 24.23 -0.89 -7.96
C THR A 216 23.81 -1.56 -9.27
N PHE A 217 23.80 -0.83 -10.39
CA PHE A 217 23.50 -1.42 -11.70
C PHE A 217 24.49 -2.53 -12.07
N LYS A 218 25.79 -2.39 -11.79
CA LYS A 218 26.80 -3.43 -12.07
C LYS A 218 26.49 -4.73 -11.33
N ILE A 219 26.06 -4.63 -10.07
CA ILE A 219 25.67 -5.79 -9.26
C ILE A 219 24.43 -6.45 -9.86
N ILE A 220 23.43 -5.66 -10.26
CA ILE A 220 22.19 -6.18 -10.88
C ILE A 220 22.47 -6.86 -12.23
N GLU A 221 23.34 -6.28 -13.05
CA GLU A 221 23.71 -6.81 -14.37
C GLU A 221 24.47 -8.13 -14.26
N ALA A 222 25.38 -8.22 -13.29
CA ALA A 222 26.11 -9.45 -12.96
C ALA A 222 25.22 -10.54 -12.34
N TYR A 223 23.99 -10.20 -11.94
CA TYR A 223 23.03 -11.15 -11.42
C TYR A 223 22.37 -11.93 -12.57
N GLU A 224 22.80 -13.18 -12.76
CA GLU A 224 22.31 -14.06 -13.83
C GLU A 224 21.10 -14.91 -13.41
N ASP A 225 20.97 -15.23 -12.12
CA ASP A 225 19.94 -16.14 -11.58
C ASP A 225 18.60 -15.45 -11.27
N MET A 226 18.25 -14.39 -11.99
CA MET A 226 16.99 -13.68 -11.77
C MET A 226 15.79 -14.56 -12.11
N THR A 227 14.91 -14.80 -11.14
CA THR A 227 13.70 -15.60 -11.35
C THR A 227 12.48 -14.75 -11.72
N PRO A 228 11.51 -15.30 -12.47
CA PRO A 228 10.25 -14.61 -12.77
C PRO A 228 9.45 -14.26 -11.51
N GLU A 229 9.54 -15.10 -10.47
CA GLU A 229 8.86 -14.89 -9.18
C GLU A 229 9.45 -13.67 -8.46
N GLN A 230 10.77 -13.58 -8.36
CA GLN A 230 11.48 -12.43 -7.80
C GLN A 230 11.14 -11.12 -8.52
N LEU A 231 11.07 -11.14 -9.85
CA LEU A 231 10.70 -9.97 -10.64
C LEU A 231 9.26 -9.50 -10.36
N LYS A 232 8.33 -10.44 -10.16
CA LYS A 232 6.93 -10.15 -9.83
C LYS A 232 6.76 -9.64 -8.41
N ILE A 233 7.39 -10.30 -7.43
CA ILE A 233 7.30 -9.95 -6.01
C ILE A 233 7.95 -8.60 -5.77
N THR A 234 9.22 -8.45 -6.17
CA THR A 234 9.94 -7.20 -5.88
C THR A 234 9.44 -6.06 -6.74
N LYS A 235 8.92 -6.30 -7.94
CA LYS A 235 8.56 -5.25 -8.92
C LYS A 235 9.77 -4.39 -9.34
N ILE A 236 11.01 -4.87 -9.23
CA ILE A 236 12.21 -4.14 -9.68
C ILE A 236 12.17 -3.80 -11.19
N GLY A 237 11.54 -4.65 -12.00
CA GLY A 237 11.33 -4.41 -13.42
C GLY A 237 10.54 -3.12 -13.72
N LYS A 238 9.57 -2.77 -12.86
CA LYS A 238 8.82 -1.51 -13.00
C LYS A 238 9.71 -0.29 -12.76
N VAL A 239 10.60 -0.36 -11.77
CA VAL A 239 11.55 0.72 -11.45
C VAL A 239 12.54 0.92 -12.61
N ILE A 240 13.14 -0.16 -13.12
CA ILE A 240 14.03 -0.08 -14.29
C ILE A 240 13.31 0.47 -15.53
N LYS A 241 12.04 0.11 -15.75
CA LYS A 241 11.22 0.69 -16.83
C LYS A 241 11.06 2.20 -16.67
N ARG A 242 10.72 2.69 -15.47
CA ARG A 242 10.58 4.12 -15.21
C ARG A 242 11.91 4.85 -15.39
N ILE A 243 13.03 4.28 -14.94
CA ILE A 243 14.37 4.85 -15.16
C ILE A 243 14.68 4.98 -16.66
N TYR A 244 14.37 3.96 -17.46
CA TYR A 244 14.52 4.02 -18.91
C TYR A 244 13.69 5.14 -19.57
N GLN A 245 12.54 5.48 -18.98
CA GLN A 245 11.62 6.50 -19.47
C GLN A 245 11.94 7.92 -18.98
N LEU A 246 12.93 8.10 -18.10
CA LEU A 246 13.31 9.43 -17.62
C LEU A 246 13.81 10.31 -18.77
N PRO A 247 13.32 11.56 -18.88
CA PRO A 247 13.72 12.46 -19.96
C PRO A 247 15.19 12.89 -19.86
N GLU A 248 15.69 13.03 -18.63
CA GLU A 248 17.05 13.44 -18.34
C GLU A 248 17.57 12.70 -17.10
N ILE A 249 18.81 12.20 -17.17
CA ILE A 249 19.51 11.58 -16.05
C ILE A 249 20.91 12.21 -15.99
N PRO A 250 21.33 12.77 -14.84
CA PRO A 250 22.68 13.30 -14.67
C PRO A 250 23.75 12.23 -14.94
N LYS A 251 24.82 12.60 -15.65
CA LYS A 251 25.94 11.71 -16.01
C LYS A 251 25.54 10.43 -16.79
N ASP A 252 24.40 10.41 -17.46
CA ASP A 252 23.98 9.28 -18.32
C ASP A 252 24.94 9.03 -19.49
N ASP A 253 25.65 10.07 -19.95
CA ASP A 253 26.70 9.97 -20.96
C ASP A 253 27.93 9.19 -20.48
N VAL A 254 28.16 9.12 -19.16
CA VAL A 254 29.29 8.42 -18.54
C VAL A 254 28.90 7.02 -18.09
N TYR A 255 27.74 6.89 -17.43
CA TYR A 255 27.32 5.64 -16.78
C TYR A 255 26.27 4.85 -17.57
N HIS A 256 25.71 5.43 -18.63
CA HIS A 256 24.79 4.79 -19.57
C HIS A 256 23.56 4.14 -18.91
N PHE A 257 22.98 4.80 -17.90
CA PHE A 257 21.86 4.25 -17.11
C PHE A 257 20.67 3.88 -17.98
N ARG A 258 20.29 4.70 -18.96
CA ARG A 258 19.16 4.37 -19.86
C ARG A 258 19.45 3.15 -20.73
N GLU A 259 20.63 3.06 -21.33
CA GLU A 259 20.99 1.92 -22.18
C GLU A 259 21.01 0.60 -21.38
N ARG A 260 21.57 0.67 -20.17
CA ARG A 260 21.63 -0.45 -19.22
C ARG A 260 20.26 -0.87 -18.73
N ALA A 261 19.41 0.10 -18.40
CA ALA A 261 18.01 -0.14 -18.04
C ALA A 261 17.24 -0.81 -19.19
N GLY A 262 17.44 -0.37 -20.43
CA GLY A 262 16.86 -1.00 -21.62
C GLY A 262 17.31 -2.46 -21.81
N THR A 263 18.59 -2.73 -21.57
CA THR A 263 19.16 -4.09 -21.65
C THR A 263 18.59 -5.01 -20.57
N LEU A 264 18.49 -4.53 -19.32
CA LEU A 264 17.87 -5.26 -18.22
C LEU A 264 16.38 -5.54 -18.47
N MET A 265 15.65 -4.56 -19.02
CA MET A 265 14.25 -4.74 -19.42
C MET A 265 14.09 -5.84 -20.47
N ALA A 266 14.95 -5.88 -21.49
CA ALA A 266 14.90 -6.94 -22.50
C ALA A 266 15.21 -8.32 -21.89
N LYS A 267 16.24 -8.41 -21.03
CA LYS A 267 16.62 -9.65 -20.33
C LYS A 267 15.47 -10.18 -19.47
N TRP A 268 14.86 -9.33 -18.65
CA TRP A 268 13.77 -9.72 -17.74
C TRP A 268 12.44 -9.93 -18.45
N GLY A 269 12.18 -9.19 -19.54
CA GLY A 269 11.04 -9.44 -20.43
C GLY A 269 11.09 -10.84 -21.03
N ALA A 270 12.28 -11.31 -21.43
CA ALA A 270 12.47 -12.69 -21.91
C ALA A 270 12.22 -13.73 -20.80
N ILE A 271 12.65 -13.47 -19.57
CA ILE A 271 12.41 -14.36 -18.41
C ILE A 271 10.91 -14.48 -18.11
N LEU A 272 10.19 -13.35 -18.08
CA LEU A 272 8.75 -13.34 -17.86
C LEU A 272 7.99 -13.99 -19.03
N GLY A 273 8.40 -13.70 -20.27
CA GLY A 273 7.82 -14.28 -21.48
C GLY A 273 8.05 -15.78 -21.63
N ALA A 274 9.21 -16.30 -21.21
CA ALA A 274 9.52 -17.73 -21.24
C ALA A 274 8.70 -18.56 -20.24
N THR A 275 8.05 -17.92 -19.26
CA THR A 275 7.24 -18.58 -18.22
C THR A 275 5.74 -18.60 -18.53
N ALA A 276 5.31 -17.91 -19.59
CA ALA A 276 3.96 -18.07 -20.12
C ALA A 276 3.92 -19.40 -20.91
N PRO A 277 3.14 -20.40 -20.49
CA PRO A 277 3.00 -21.62 -21.27
C PRO A 277 2.46 -21.26 -22.65
N ASN A 278 3.15 -21.77 -23.66
CA ASN A 278 2.67 -21.83 -25.03
C ASN A 278 1.46 -22.77 -25.02
N ASP A 279 0.26 -22.25 -24.73
CA ASP A 279 -1.01 -22.95 -24.96
C ASP A 279 -1.17 -23.08 -26.49
N ALA A 280 -0.68 -24.21 -26.99
CA ALA A 280 -0.90 -24.73 -28.33
C ALA A 280 -1.57 -26.10 -28.25
#